data_AF-A0A940QLI4-F1
#
_entry.id   AF-A0A940QLI4-F1
#
_cell.length_a   1.000
_cell.length_b   1.000
_cell.length_c   1.000
_cell.angle_alpha   90.00
_cell.angle_beta   90.00
_cell.angle_gamma   90.00
#
_symmetry.space_group_name_H-M   'P 1'
#
loop_
_entity.id
_entity.type
_entity.pdbx_description
1 polymer ?
#
loop_
_entity_poly.entity_id
_entity_poly.type
_entity_poly.pdbx_seq_one_letter_code
_entity_poly.pdbx_strand_id
1 'polypeptide(L)'
;MAKVLVGMSGGVDSSVAAKVLKDSGYDVTGVTLKMIASEDIVETQTRTCCSLSDVEDARAVAYKLGFEHLVFNFRNVFGEFVIDNFINSYVSGRT
;
A
#
# COMPACT_ATOMS: atom_id res chain seq x y z
N MET A 1 -1.19 0.95 -25.89
CA MET A 1 -0.88 1.60 -24.60
C MET A 1 -0.20 0.60 -23.69
N ALA A 2 0.76 1.04 -22.88
CA ALA A 2 1.34 0.18 -21.85
C ALA A 2 0.41 0.12 -20.62
N LYS A 3 0.41 -1.04 -19.95
CA LYS A 3 -0.31 -1.26 -18.69
C LYS A 3 0.60 -0.93 -17.51
N VAL A 4 0.08 -0.23 -16.51
CA VAL A 4 0.85 0.19 -15.33
C VAL A 4 0.08 -0.14 -14.05
N LEU A 5 0.73 -0.92 -13.19
CA LEU A 5 0.28 -1.13 -11.82
C LEU A 5 0.89 -0.06 -10.91
N VAL A 6 0.07 0.68 -10.19
CA VAL A 6 0.51 1.73 -9.28
C VAL A 6 0.26 1.30 -7.85
N GLY A 7 1.32 1.24 -7.04
CA GLY A 7 1.19 1.07 -5.60
C GLY A 7 0.49 2.28 -4.97
N MET A 8 -0.67 2.07 -4.35
CA MET A 8 -1.49 3.08 -3.72
C MET A 8 -1.61 2.82 -2.21
N SER A 9 -1.01 3.69 -1.42
CA SER A 9 -1.02 3.62 0.05
C SER A 9 -2.14 4.44 0.69
N GLY A 10 -3.05 5.02 -0.10
CA GLY A 10 -4.01 6.04 0.36
C GLY A 10 -3.42 7.45 0.47
N GLY A 11 -2.10 7.58 0.29
CA GLY A 11 -1.39 8.86 0.34
C GLY A 11 -1.54 9.72 -0.92
N VAL A 12 -1.21 11.00 -0.76
CA VAL A 12 -1.25 12.01 -1.85
C VAL A 12 -0.26 11.66 -2.96
N ASP A 13 0.96 11.25 -2.63
CA ASP A 13 2.00 10.97 -3.62
C ASP A 13 1.59 9.87 -4.60
N SER A 14 1.12 8.74 -4.08
CA SER A 14 0.62 7.64 -4.93
C SER A 14 -0.61 8.03 -5.75
N SER A 15 -1.46 8.89 -5.20
CA SER A 15 -2.67 9.37 -5.87
C SER A 15 -2.35 10.29 -7.05
N VAL A 16 -1.41 11.21 -6.86
CA VAL A 16 -0.93 12.12 -7.90
C VAL A 16 -0.15 11.35 -8.95
N ALA A 17 0.69 10.38 -8.56
CA ALA A 17 1.40 9.51 -9.50
C ALA A 17 0.43 8.74 -10.42
N ALA A 18 -0.63 8.14 -9.86
CA ALA A 18 -1.66 7.46 -10.63
C ALA A 18 -2.38 8.42 -11.60
N LYS A 19 -2.69 9.64 -11.15
CA LYS A 19 -3.29 10.68 -12.00
C LYS A 19 -2.38 11.07 -13.16
N VAL A 20 -1.10 11.33 -12.91
CA VAL A 20 -0.14 11.72 -13.96
C VAL A 20 -0.04 10.64 -15.04
N LEU A 21 0.00 9.37 -14.64
CA LEU A 21 0.01 8.23 -15.58
C LEU A 21 -1.31 8.13 -16.36
N LYS A 22 -2.45 8.30 -15.70
CA LYS A 22 -3.77 8.30 -16.36
C LYS A 22 -3.89 9.43 -17.38
N ASP A 23 -3.51 10.65 -17.01
CA ASP A 23 -3.53 11.83 -17.87
C ASP A 23 -2.55 11.68 -19.06
N SER A 24 -1.47 10.93 -18.88
CA SER A 24 -0.52 10.57 -19.94
C SER A 24 -0.99 9.43 -20.86
N GLY A 25 -2.21 8.91 -20.65
CA GLY A 25 -2.83 7.90 -21.50
C GLY A 25 -2.37 6.46 -21.24
N TYR A 26 -1.90 6.14 -20.03
CA TYR A 26 -1.62 4.75 -19.65
C TYR A 26 -2.89 4.01 -19.19
N ASP A 27 -2.88 2.69 -19.38
CA ASP A 27 -3.87 1.79 -18.77
C ASP A 27 -3.45 1.50 -17.33
N VAL A 28 -3.96 2.31 -16.40
CA VAL A 28 -3.58 2.31 -14.98
C VAL A 28 -4.48 1.38 -14.19
N THR A 29 -3.89 0.58 -13.31
CA THR A 29 -4.58 -0.18 -12.25
C THR A 29 -3.91 0.14 -10.91
N GLY A 30 -4.70 0.60 -9.93
CA GLY A 30 -4.22 0.86 -8.58
C GLY A 30 -4.11 -0.44 -7.78
N VAL A 31 -3.11 -0.52 -6.89
CA VAL A 31 -2.85 -1.70 -6.07
C VAL A 31 -2.49 -1.28 -4.64
N THR A 32 -3.18 -1.82 -3.64
CA THR A 32 -2.78 -1.68 -2.23
C THR A 32 -2.25 -3.01 -1.69
N LEU A 33 -1.13 -2.98 -0.98
CA LEU A 33 -0.51 -4.14 -0.36
C LEU A 33 -0.80 -4.13 1.15
N LYS A 34 -1.59 -5.08 1.63
CA LYS A 34 -1.83 -5.29 3.05
C LYS A 34 -0.68 -6.09 3.65
N MET A 35 0.19 -5.42 4.40
CA MET A 35 1.43 -6.01 4.94
C MET A 35 1.35 -6.35 6.44
N ILE A 36 0.47 -5.68 7.20
CA ILE A 36 0.31 -5.90 8.65
C ILE A 36 -1.17 -6.16 8.95
N ALA A 37 -1.47 -7.04 9.91
CA ALA A 37 -2.84 -7.26 10.35
C ALA A 37 -3.27 -6.15 11.30
N SER A 38 -4.51 -5.70 11.14
CA SER A 38 -5.16 -4.70 11.99
C SER A 38 -5.23 -5.12 13.47
N GLU A 39 -5.14 -6.43 13.75
CA GLU A 39 -5.13 -7.03 15.09
C GLU A 39 -3.77 -6.85 15.81
N ASP A 40 -2.68 -6.69 15.06
CA ASP A 40 -1.33 -6.50 15.60
C ASP A 40 -1.07 -5.03 16.00
N ILE A 41 -2.02 -4.15 15.68
CA ILE A 41 -1.96 -2.71 15.94
C ILE A 41 -2.96 -2.46 17.05
N VAL A 42 -2.48 -2.33 18.29
CA VAL A 42 -3.28 -1.74 19.37
C VAL A 42 -3.88 -0.46 18.81
N GLU A 43 -5.20 -0.32 18.97
CA GLU A 43 -6.15 0.70 18.51
C GLU A 43 -5.73 2.16 18.83
N THR A 44 -4.50 2.49 18.48
CA THR A 44 -3.90 3.79 18.57
C THR A 44 -4.19 4.45 17.24
N GLN A 45 -4.78 5.64 17.30
CA GLN A 45 -5.17 6.50 16.18
C GLN A 45 -3.98 6.96 15.29
N THR A 46 -2.87 6.24 15.33
CA THR A 46 -1.73 6.39 14.43
C THR A 46 -2.07 5.73 13.11
N ARG A 47 -2.16 6.56 12.06
CA ARG A 47 -2.22 6.15 10.64
C ARG A 47 -1.01 5.27 10.32
N THR A 48 -1.13 3.99 10.58
CA THR A 48 -0.22 2.98 10.06
C THR A 48 -0.58 2.77 8.60
N CYS A 49 0.43 2.57 7.74
CA CYS A 49 0.36 2.42 6.27
C CYS A 49 -0.48 1.20 5.78
N CYS A 50 -1.40 0.71 6.58
CA CYS A 50 -2.21 -0.49 6.42
C CYS A 50 -3.59 -0.35 7.10
N SER A 51 -4.03 0.87 7.42
CA SER A 51 -5.34 1.06 8.04
C SER A 51 -6.46 0.81 7.03
N LEU A 52 -7.64 0.38 7.50
CA LEU A 52 -8.81 0.24 6.63
C LEU A 52 -9.15 1.58 5.92
N SER A 53 -8.91 2.71 6.59
CA SER A 53 -9.07 4.04 5.99
C SER A 53 -8.15 4.29 4.80
N ASP A 54 -6.90 3.82 4.83
CA ASP A 54 -5.97 4.03 3.72
C ASP A 54 -6.37 3.27 2.46
N VAL A 55 -6.90 2.04 2.64
CA VAL A 55 -7.44 1.23 1.55
C VAL A 55 -8.66 1.93 0.94
N GLU A 56 -9.53 2.47 1.78
CA GLU A 56 -10.71 3.22 1.33
C GLU A 56 -10.34 4.53 0.62
N ASP A 57 -9.33 5.25 1.10
CA ASP A 57 -8.82 6.46 0.43
C ASP A 57 -8.24 6.13 -0.94
N ALA A 58 -7.43 5.07 -1.05
CA ALA A 58 -6.90 4.59 -2.32
C ALA A 58 -8.02 4.19 -3.30
N ARG A 59 -9.04 3.46 -2.80
CA ARG A 59 -10.22 3.06 -3.57
C ARG A 59 -11.02 4.26 -4.06
N ALA A 60 -11.23 5.26 -3.20
CA ALA A 60 -11.97 6.48 -3.53
C ALA A 60 -11.25 7.30 -4.62
N VAL A 61 -9.93 7.40 -4.54
CA VAL A 61 -9.11 8.06 -5.57
C VAL A 61 -9.20 7.31 -6.90
N ALA A 62 -9.02 5.98 -6.89
CA ALA A 62 -9.11 5.16 -8.10
C ALA A 62 -10.49 5.27 -8.77
N TYR A 63 -11.55 5.23 -7.96
CA TYR A 63 -12.92 5.44 -8.42
C TYR A 63 -13.09 6.82 -9.08
N LYS A 64 -12.60 7.88 -8.44
CA LYS A 64 -12.68 9.25 -8.98
C LYS A 64 -11.89 9.44 -10.27
N LEU A 65 -10.77 8.73 -10.44
CA LEU A 65 -9.90 8.80 -11.62
C LEU A 65 -10.29 7.78 -12.72
N GLY A 66 -11.29 6.94 -12.47
CA GLY A 66 -11.84 6.00 -13.46
C GLY A 66 -10.89 4.86 -13.80
N PHE A 67 -10.33 4.21 -12.79
CA PHE A 67 -9.55 2.97 -12.94
C PHE A 67 -9.79 1.96 -11.82
N GLU A 68 -9.44 0.69 -12.09
CA GLU A 68 -9.60 -0.42 -11.15
C GLU A 68 -8.60 -0.34 -9.99
N HIS A 69 -9.03 -0.76 -8.80
CA HIS A 69 -8.19 -0.85 -7.61
C HIS A 69 -8.25 -2.26 -7.01
N LEU A 70 -7.08 -2.87 -6.82
CA LEU A 70 -6.91 -4.21 -6.28
C LEU A 70 -6.22 -4.16 -4.92
N VAL A 71 -6.56 -5.11 -4.05
CA VAL A 71 -5.92 -5.25 -2.74
C VAL A 71 -5.30 -6.64 -2.63
N PHE A 72 -4.00 -6.70 -2.36
CA PHE A 72 -3.28 -7.95 -2.16
C PHE A 72 -2.87 -8.10 -0.70
N ASN A 73 -3.05 -9.30 -0.16
CA ASN A 73 -2.55 -9.65 1.16
C ASN A 73 -1.11 -10.20 1.05
N PHE A 74 -0.15 -9.43 1.56
CA PHE A 74 1.27 -9.77 1.59
C PHE A 74 1.79 -9.96 3.02
N ARG A 75 0.91 -10.11 4.02
CA ARG A 75 1.28 -10.22 5.43
C ARG A 75 2.37 -11.26 5.69
N ASN A 76 2.18 -12.48 5.18
CA ASN A 76 3.12 -13.57 5.46
C ASN A 76 4.49 -13.33 4.81
N VAL A 77 4.50 -12.87 3.56
CA VAL A 77 5.73 -12.54 2.81
C VAL A 77 6.49 -11.39 3.50
N PHE A 78 5.77 -10.37 3.96
CA PHE A 78 6.38 -9.26 4.69
C PHE A 78 6.93 -9.71 6.06
N GLY A 79 6.23 -10.59 6.75
CA GLY A 79 6.69 -11.22 7.99
C GLY A 79 8.03 -11.92 7.81
N GLU A 80 8.09 -12.87 6.87
CA GLU A 80 9.25 -13.71 6.62
C GLU A 80 10.47 -12.90 6.13
N PHE A 81 10.27 -12.02 5.14
CA PHE A 81 11.41 -11.39 4.46
C PHE A 81 11.82 -10.05 5.05
N VAL A 82 10.96 -9.39 5.85
CA VAL A 82 11.25 -8.07 6.41
C VAL A 82 11.24 -8.09 7.93
N ILE A 83 10.16 -8.55 8.55
CA ILE A 83 10.01 -8.50 10.01
C ILE A 83 11.00 -9.42 10.71
N ASP A 84 11.17 -10.66 10.26
CA ASP A 84 12.11 -11.59 10.89
C ASP A 84 13.56 -11.08 10.80
N ASN A 85 13.95 -10.52 9.66
CA ASN A 85 15.26 -9.89 9.49
C ASN A 85 15.43 -8.66 10.39
N PHE A 86 14.40 -7.83 10.50
CA PHE A 86 14.38 -6.67 11.39
C PHE A 86 14.61 -7.11 12.85
N ILE A 87 13.85 -8.09 13.34
CA ILE A 87 13.99 -8.63 14.70
C ILE A 87 15.41 -9.19 14.93
N ASN A 88 15.90 -10.03 14.02
CA ASN A 88 17.22 -10.64 14.13
C ASN A 88 18.36 -9.60 14.13
N SER A 89 18.19 -8.48 13.42
CA SER A 89 19.15 -7.38 13.40
C SER A 89 19.25 -6.73 14.78
N TYR A 90 18.11 -6.43 15.42
CA TYR A 90 18.06 -5.90 16.78
C TYR A 90 18.62 -6.87 17.81
N VAL A 91 18.27 -8.15 17.75
CA VAL A 91 18.83 -9.19 18.65
C VAL A 91 20.35 -9.28 18.54
N SER A 92 20.89 -8.99 17.35
CA SER A 92 22.34 -8.96 17.08
C SER A 92 23.01 -7.61 17.39
N GLY A 93 22.30 -6.64 17.97
CA GLY A 93 22.82 -5.31 18.27
C GLY A 93 23.09 -4.44 17.03
N ARG A 94 22.38 -4.67 15.93
CA ARG A 94 22.49 -3.91 14.66
C ARG A 94 21.24 -3.05 14.43
N THR A 95 21.41 -1.99 13.63
CA THR A 95 20.34 -1.09 13.17
C THR A 95 20.33 -1.03 11.65
#